data_AF-A0AAD9MMT7-F1
#
_entry.id   AF-A0AAD9MMT7-F1
#
_cell.length_a   1.000
_cell.length_b   1.000
_cell.length_c   1.000
_cell.angle_alpha   90.00
_cell.angle_beta   90.00
_cell.angle_gamma   90.00
#
_symmetry.space_group_name_H-M   'P 1'
#
loop_
_entity.id
_entity.type
_entity.pdbx_description
1 polymer ?
#
loop_
_entity_poly.entity_id
_entity_poly.type
_entity_poly.pdbx_seq_one_letter_code
_entity_poly.pdbx_strand_id
1 'polypeptide(L)'
;MKHGAGGVLRLLASPAGRACIAGPERAQTLGAALCALSAGTGPATARQLSGAAAGGAARRAPRAPRSDESPAPPTSAVGQHLTPRQIVEALDRFIVGQQAAKRAVANALRSRWRRHHVPLPLREEIVPKNILMIGPTGCGKTEIARRLAKLTDSPFVKVEASKYTEVGFHGRDVDSIIKDLVENAVLLVKARAKREAQAAIDAAVEERLLSALLGEHASAETRASFRELLREGALEEREVEVEDGREGAHIPREMIVRVEKLFGGRGGREARRRVPEAEAERLVGGEGLAREAVAAAEQDGIVFLDEIDKVVSSAESRLGGADASSEGVQRDLLPIIEGTVVPTRHGNVSTEHILFIASGAFHASKPSDMMAELQGRLPVRVELKGLVREDFYRILTQPEASMLHHQTALLETEGVRLRFEDEAVREIARIAEDVNRAVENIGARRLHTILERIVEDVSFDAPELTNNGTKAVEIVVTKEQVLQKLGDLLQKQDLSRYVL
;
A
#
# COMPACT_ATOMS: atom_id res chain seq x y z
N MET A 1 -7.36 -23.84 55.04
CA MET A 1 -7.59 -22.43 55.44
C MET A 1 -6.31 -21.67 55.14
N LYS A 2 -6.18 -20.65 54.28
CA LYS A 2 -7.05 -19.80 53.43
C LYS A 2 -6.17 -19.31 52.24
N HIS A 3 -6.55 -19.50 50.97
CA HIS A 3 -7.15 -18.51 50.01
C HIS A 3 -6.23 -17.32 49.67
N GLY A 4 -6.03 -16.82 48.45
CA GLY A 4 -6.66 -16.86 47.11
C GLY A 4 -6.16 -15.57 46.43
N ALA A 5 -5.77 -15.49 45.15
CA ALA A 5 -6.66 -15.37 44.00
C ALA A 5 -5.79 -15.37 42.72
N GLY A 6 -5.94 -16.38 41.87
CA GLY A 6 -5.50 -16.33 40.48
C GLY A 6 -6.64 -15.79 39.64
N GLY A 7 -6.45 -14.62 39.03
CA GLY A 7 -7.40 -14.03 38.10
C GLY A 7 -7.55 -14.92 36.86
N VAL A 8 -8.77 -15.41 36.64
CA VAL A 8 -9.17 -16.15 35.45
C VAL A 8 -9.47 -15.13 34.35
N LEU A 9 -8.62 -15.05 33.32
CA LEU A 9 -8.99 -14.38 32.06
C LEU A 9 -9.82 -15.38 31.23
N ARG A 10 -11.15 -15.27 31.32
CA ARG A 10 -12.08 -15.95 30.41
C ARG A 10 -12.07 -15.21 29.07
N LEU A 11 -11.46 -15.81 28.05
CA LEU A 11 -11.80 -15.50 26.67
C LEU A 11 -13.07 -16.30 26.32
N LEU A 12 -14.19 -15.59 26.22
CA LEU A 12 -15.45 -16.12 25.70
C LEU A 12 -15.28 -16.39 24.20
N ALA A 13 -15.09 -17.65 23.84
CA ALA A 13 -15.31 -18.13 22.48
C ALA A 13 -16.80 -18.45 22.34
N SER A 14 -17.49 -17.70 21.46
CA SER A 14 -18.85 -18.01 21.02
C SER A 14 -18.83 -19.30 20.17
N PRO A 15 -19.72 -20.28 20.40
CA PRO A 15 -19.81 -21.44 19.53
C PRO A 15 -20.56 -21.09 18.24
N ALA A 16 -20.15 -21.78 17.18
CA ALA A 16 -20.58 -21.62 15.81
C ALA A 16 -22.09 -21.82 15.56
N GLY A 17 -22.58 -21.25 14.46
CA GLY A 17 -23.87 -21.57 13.86
C GLY A 17 -23.81 -21.45 12.34
N ARG A 18 -23.27 -22.46 11.65
CA ARG A 18 -23.60 -22.74 10.25
C ARG A 18 -24.78 -23.71 10.25
N ALA A 19 -25.81 -23.40 9.47
CA ALA A 19 -26.79 -24.38 9.01
C ALA A 19 -27.09 -24.13 7.54
N CYS A 20 -26.85 -25.15 6.72
CA CYS A 20 -27.36 -25.27 5.36
C CYS A 20 -28.49 -26.31 5.35
N ILE A 21 -29.31 -26.23 4.29
CA ILE A 21 -30.07 -27.28 3.58
C ILE A 21 -31.62 -27.26 3.70
N ALA A 22 -32.23 -26.89 2.56
CA ALA A 22 -33.41 -27.40 1.82
C ALA A 22 -34.75 -27.79 2.49
N GLY A 23 -35.85 -27.44 1.79
CA GLY A 23 -37.28 -27.61 2.16
C GLY A 23 -37.85 -29.03 2.01
N PRO A 24 -39.21 -29.20 2.08
CA PRO A 24 -39.98 -29.34 0.83
C PRO A 24 -41.48 -28.88 0.85
N GLU A 25 -42.09 -28.94 -0.35
CA GLU A 25 -43.52 -29.15 -0.72
C GLU A 25 -44.55 -27.98 -0.93
N ARG A 26 -45.03 -27.94 -2.21
CA ARG A 26 -46.41 -27.75 -2.74
C ARG A 26 -47.02 -26.33 -2.75
N ALA A 27 -47.73 -25.82 -3.78
CA ALA A 27 -48.39 -26.39 -4.97
C ALA A 27 -48.73 -25.31 -6.05
N GLN A 28 -48.76 -25.73 -7.33
CA GLN A 28 -49.74 -25.47 -8.43
C GLN A 28 -50.25 -24.03 -8.70
N THR A 29 -50.23 -23.43 -9.90
CA THR A 29 -50.96 -23.75 -11.15
C THR A 29 -50.60 -22.68 -12.22
N LEU A 30 -50.25 -23.02 -13.48
CA LEU A 30 -50.97 -22.82 -14.78
C LEU A 30 -49.90 -22.26 -15.77
N GLY A 31 -49.78 -22.54 -17.07
CA GLY A 31 -50.49 -23.30 -18.10
C GLY A 31 -49.72 -23.08 -19.44
N ALA A 32 -49.84 -24.00 -20.39
CA ALA A 32 -48.98 -24.20 -21.57
C ALA A 32 -49.37 -23.41 -22.85
N ALA A 33 -48.42 -23.28 -23.80
CA ALA A 33 -48.55 -23.40 -25.29
C ALA A 33 -47.21 -22.96 -25.96
N LEU A 34 -46.40 -23.75 -26.69
CA LEU A 34 -46.50 -24.53 -27.94
C LEU A 34 -46.52 -23.74 -29.28
N CYS A 35 -45.45 -23.98 -30.07
CA CYS A 35 -45.32 -24.17 -31.53
C CYS A 35 -45.41 -23.01 -32.57
N ALA A 36 -44.26 -22.81 -33.23
CA ALA A 36 -43.94 -23.04 -34.67
C ALA A 36 -44.71 -22.34 -35.81
N LEU A 37 -43.94 -21.77 -36.77
CA LEU A 37 -44.14 -21.62 -38.24
C LEU A 37 -42.89 -20.85 -38.78
N SER A 38 -42.38 -20.92 -40.02
CA SER A 38 -42.24 -21.94 -41.07
C SER A 38 -41.35 -21.33 -42.18
N ALA A 39 -40.45 -22.16 -42.73
CA ALA A 39 -39.88 -22.22 -44.11
C ALA A 39 -39.89 -21.01 -45.09
N GLY A 40 -38.76 -20.84 -45.80
CA GLY A 40 -38.66 -20.10 -47.07
C GLY A 40 -37.33 -20.36 -47.81
N THR A 41 -37.43 -20.93 -49.00
CA THR A 41 -36.42 -21.61 -49.86
C THR A 41 -35.70 -20.74 -50.91
N GLY A 42 -34.37 -20.90 -51.05
CA GLY A 42 -33.47 -20.86 -52.25
C GLY A 42 -33.54 -19.74 -53.32
N PRO A 43 -32.72 -19.78 -54.40
CA PRO A 43 -31.50 -20.55 -54.66
C PRO A 43 -30.30 -19.72 -55.25
N ALA A 44 -29.25 -20.47 -55.63
CA ALA A 44 -27.91 -20.10 -56.09
C ALA A 44 -27.76 -19.25 -57.38
N THR A 45 -26.57 -18.66 -57.58
CA THR A 45 -25.84 -18.71 -58.86
C THR A 45 -24.37 -18.29 -58.72
N ALA A 46 -23.49 -19.10 -59.29
CA ALA A 46 -22.08 -18.84 -59.51
C ALA A 46 -21.87 -18.14 -60.86
N ARG A 47 -20.82 -17.31 -60.99
CA ARG A 47 -20.21 -17.01 -62.30
C ARG A 47 -18.71 -16.73 -62.17
N GLN A 48 -17.94 -17.56 -62.87
CA GLN A 48 -16.54 -17.38 -63.23
C GLN A 48 -16.36 -16.32 -64.33
N LEU A 49 -15.11 -15.86 -64.47
CA LEU A 49 -14.31 -15.54 -65.68
C LEU A 49 -13.41 -14.33 -65.33
N SER A 50 -12.19 -14.09 -65.83
CA SER A 50 -11.07 -14.84 -66.42
C SER A 50 -10.09 -13.76 -66.96
N GLY A 51 -8.77 -13.99 -66.98
CA GLY A 51 -7.80 -13.24 -67.81
C GLY A 51 -6.96 -12.20 -67.06
N ALA A 52 -5.71 -12.47 -66.66
CA ALA A 52 -4.46 -12.66 -67.41
C ALA A 52 -3.69 -11.36 -67.71
N ALA A 53 -2.52 -11.19 -67.07
CA ALA A 53 -1.30 -10.64 -67.67
C ALA A 53 -0.08 -10.92 -66.76
N ALA A 54 1.04 -11.24 -67.40
CA ALA A 54 2.24 -11.87 -66.88
C ALA A 54 3.24 -10.90 -66.22
N GLY A 55 4.17 -11.44 -65.41
CA GLY A 55 5.39 -10.75 -65.03
C GLY A 55 6.26 -11.44 -63.97
N GLY A 56 7.23 -12.25 -64.41
CA GLY A 56 8.55 -12.34 -63.76
C GLY A 56 8.72 -13.28 -62.57
N ALA A 57 9.37 -14.42 -62.82
CA ALA A 57 9.83 -15.37 -61.82
C ALA A 57 11.04 -14.84 -61.01
N ALA A 58 10.96 -14.92 -59.69
CA ALA A 58 12.14 -15.02 -58.81
C ALA A 58 11.82 -16.01 -57.68
N ARG A 59 12.46 -17.19 -57.73
CA ARG A 59 12.35 -18.23 -56.69
C ARG A 59 12.91 -17.67 -55.37
N ARG A 60 12.08 -17.55 -54.33
CA ARG A 60 12.53 -17.34 -52.94
C ARG A 60 12.38 -18.65 -52.17
N ALA A 61 13.49 -19.10 -51.58
CA ALA A 61 13.57 -20.20 -50.62
C ALA A 61 12.65 -19.96 -49.40
N PRO A 62 12.22 -21.02 -48.68
CA PRO A 62 11.41 -20.88 -47.49
C PRO A 62 12.19 -20.10 -46.43
N ARG A 63 11.61 -19.00 -45.93
CA ARG A 63 12.17 -18.20 -44.83
C ARG A 63 12.21 -19.04 -43.56
N ALA A 64 13.38 -19.09 -42.93
CA ALA A 64 13.55 -19.56 -41.56
C ALA A 64 12.63 -18.78 -40.59
N PRO A 65 12.16 -19.40 -39.49
CA PRO A 65 11.34 -18.72 -38.50
C PRO A 65 12.12 -17.54 -37.92
N ARG A 66 11.48 -16.36 -37.92
CA ARG A 66 12.03 -15.16 -37.30
C ARG A 66 12.15 -15.40 -35.80
N SER A 67 13.34 -15.20 -35.26
CA SER A 67 13.62 -15.15 -33.81
C SER A 67 13.06 -13.87 -33.14
N ASP A 68 11.96 -13.32 -33.65
CA ASP A 68 11.27 -12.14 -33.11
C ASP A 68 10.13 -12.61 -32.19
N GLU A 69 10.47 -13.11 -31.01
CA GLU A 69 9.57 -13.05 -29.86
C GLU A 69 10.44 -12.68 -28.66
N SER A 70 10.68 -11.36 -28.52
CA SER A 70 11.14 -10.81 -27.24
C SER A 70 10.10 -11.18 -26.18
N PRO A 71 10.52 -11.64 -24.99
CA PRO A 71 9.58 -12.02 -23.95
C PRO A 71 8.72 -10.81 -23.59
N ALA A 72 7.40 -11.00 -23.61
CA ALA A 72 6.46 -9.99 -23.13
C ALA A 72 6.87 -9.59 -21.71
N PRO A 73 6.90 -8.29 -21.38
CA PRO A 73 7.27 -7.85 -20.04
C PRO A 73 6.26 -8.41 -19.02
N PRO A 74 6.69 -8.72 -17.78
CA PRO A 74 5.79 -9.23 -16.75
C PRO A 74 4.72 -8.17 -16.45
N THR A 75 3.51 -8.42 -16.92
CA THR A 75 2.34 -7.56 -16.71
C THR A 75 1.89 -7.61 -15.25
N SER A 76 2.04 -6.50 -14.53
CA SER A 76 1.28 -6.23 -13.30
C SER A 76 0.00 -5.47 -13.68
N ALA A 77 -1.13 -6.17 -13.63
CA ALA A 77 -2.36 -5.78 -14.33
C ALA A 77 -3.25 -4.72 -13.61
N VAL A 78 -2.93 -4.27 -12.38
CA VAL A 78 -3.91 -3.50 -11.59
C VAL A 78 -3.71 -1.98 -11.70
N GLY A 79 -2.47 -1.47 -11.80
CA GLY A 79 -2.19 -0.03 -11.87
C GLY A 79 -1.97 0.53 -13.28
N GLN A 80 -1.56 -0.32 -14.23
CA GLN A 80 -1.03 0.14 -15.52
C GLN A 80 -2.13 0.66 -16.45
N HIS A 81 -3.40 0.27 -16.30
CA HIS A 81 -4.46 0.67 -17.24
C HIS A 81 -5.23 1.94 -16.85
N LEU A 82 -4.95 2.53 -15.68
CA LEU A 82 -5.72 3.67 -15.20
C LEU A 82 -5.58 4.90 -16.12
N THR A 83 -6.72 5.51 -16.43
CA THR A 83 -6.76 6.80 -17.12
C THR A 83 -6.44 7.93 -16.13
N PRO A 84 -5.94 9.09 -16.58
CA PRO A 84 -5.69 10.24 -15.69
C PRO A 84 -6.91 10.64 -14.84
N ARG A 85 -8.13 10.51 -15.39
CA ARG A 85 -9.36 10.82 -14.66
C ARG A 85 -9.61 9.83 -13.52
N GLN A 86 -9.47 8.52 -13.78
CA GLN A 86 -9.62 7.49 -12.76
C GLN A 86 -8.58 7.62 -11.65
N ILE A 87 -7.35 8.02 -11.98
CA ILE A 87 -6.32 8.29 -10.96
C ILE A 87 -6.74 9.46 -10.07
N VAL A 88 -7.20 10.57 -10.67
CA VAL A 88 -7.67 11.74 -9.90
C VAL A 88 -8.86 11.36 -9.01
N GLU A 89 -9.83 10.63 -9.53
CA GLU A 89 -10.99 10.14 -8.78
C GLU A 89 -10.59 9.21 -7.62
N ALA A 90 -9.64 8.30 -7.85
CA ALA A 90 -9.10 7.47 -6.78
C ALA A 90 -8.37 8.29 -5.71
N LEU A 91 -7.63 9.34 -6.11
CA LEU A 91 -6.98 10.26 -5.17
C LEU A 91 -7.98 11.16 -4.43
N ASP A 92 -9.12 11.51 -5.04
CA ASP A 92 -10.19 12.29 -4.41
C ASP A 92 -10.82 11.57 -3.20
N ARG A 93 -10.78 10.22 -3.17
CA ARG A 93 -11.24 9.41 -2.02
C ARG A 93 -10.40 9.58 -0.75
N PHE A 94 -9.17 10.09 -0.88
CA PHE A 94 -8.22 10.19 0.24
C PHE A 94 -7.70 11.61 0.48
N ILE A 95 -7.67 12.45 -0.55
CA ILE A 95 -7.08 13.79 -0.50
C ILE A 95 -8.16 14.80 -0.84
N VAL A 96 -8.33 15.81 0.01
CA VAL A 96 -9.26 16.91 -0.25
C VAL A 96 -8.57 17.99 -1.10
N GLY A 97 -9.26 18.47 -2.15
CA GLY A 97 -8.77 19.58 -2.97
C GLY A 97 -7.54 19.21 -3.83
N GLN A 98 -6.60 20.15 -3.96
CA GLN A 98 -5.31 19.99 -4.66
C GLN A 98 -5.40 19.41 -6.09
N GLN A 99 -6.40 19.84 -6.85
CA GLN A 99 -6.71 19.28 -8.18
C GLN A 99 -5.57 19.42 -9.20
N ALA A 100 -4.81 20.51 -9.14
CA ALA A 100 -3.66 20.71 -10.02
C ALA A 100 -2.58 19.64 -9.77
N ALA A 101 -2.24 19.37 -8.51
CA ALA A 101 -1.26 18.37 -8.14
C ALA A 101 -1.72 16.95 -8.49
N LYS A 102 -2.99 16.60 -8.24
CA LYS A 102 -3.57 15.31 -8.65
C LYS A 102 -3.49 15.09 -10.16
N ARG A 103 -3.80 16.12 -10.96
CA ARG A 103 -3.68 16.06 -12.43
C ARG A 103 -2.22 15.90 -12.88
N ALA A 104 -1.29 16.59 -12.23
CA ALA A 104 0.14 16.50 -12.56
C ALA A 104 0.66 15.06 -12.35
N VAL A 105 0.40 14.47 -11.18
CA VAL A 105 0.83 13.09 -10.89
C VAL A 105 0.12 12.06 -11.77
N ALA A 106 -1.18 12.25 -12.06
CA ALA A 106 -1.92 11.37 -12.94
C ALA A 106 -1.38 11.39 -14.39
N ASN A 107 -0.98 12.56 -14.87
CA ASN A 107 -0.36 12.70 -16.18
C ASN A 107 1.05 12.08 -16.22
N ALA A 108 1.85 12.23 -15.17
CA ALA A 108 3.17 11.61 -15.09
C ALA A 108 3.08 10.08 -15.13
N LEU A 109 2.18 9.48 -14.34
CA LEU A 109 1.93 8.04 -14.38
C LEU A 109 1.41 7.59 -15.74
N ARG A 110 0.46 8.34 -16.33
CA ARG A 110 -0.03 7.98 -17.67
C ARG A 110 1.06 8.08 -18.73
N SER A 111 2.01 9.01 -18.58
CA SER A 111 3.19 9.10 -19.44
C SER A 111 4.07 7.86 -19.33
N ARG A 112 4.24 7.28 -18.14
CA ARG A 112 4.91 5.97 -17.97
C ARG A 112 4.21 4.87 -18.76
N TRP A 113 2.89 4.72 -18.61
CA TRP A 113 2.14 3.74 -19.39
C TRP A 113 2.29 3.94 -20.90
N ARG A 114 2.23 5.19 -21.37
CA ARG A 114 2.45 5.53 -22.78
C ARG A 114 3.85 5.09 -23.24
N ARG A 115 4.90 5.32 -22.46
CA ARG A 115 6.27 4.89 -22.75
C ARG A 115 6.34 3.39 -23.03
N HIS A 116 5.71 2.55 -22.20
CA HIS A 116 5.70 1.10 -22.42
C HIS A 116 5.07 0.67 -23.75
N HIS A 117 4.19 1.50 -24.33
CA HIS A 117 3.53 1.23 -25.61
C HIS A 117 4.26 1.86 -26.81
N VAL A 118 5.31 2.65 -26.57
CA VAL A 118 6.16 3.18 -27.64
C VAL A 118 7.12 2.08 -28.11
N PRO A 119 7.29 1.85 -29.43
CA PRO A 119 8.30 0.93 -29.96
C PRO A 119 9.73 1.38 -29.66
N LEU A 120 10.66 0.42 -29.57
CA LEU A 120 12.10 0.70 -29.57
C LEU A 120 12.54 1.25 -30.95
N PRO A 121 13.60 2.09 -31.02
CA PRO A 121 14.43 2.57 -29.89
C PRO A 121 13.83 3.79 -29.17
N LEU A 122 12.78 4.42 -29.72
CA LEU A 122 12.23 5.67 -29.19
C LEU A 122 11.76 5.58 -27.72
N ARG A 123 11.39 4.39 -27.27
CA ARG A 123 11.03 4.14 -25.86
C ARG A 123 12.12 4.55 -24.88
N GLU A 124 13.38 4.26 -25.19
CA GLU A 124 14.54 4.52 -24.30
C GLU A 124 14.79 6.02 -24.17
N GLU A 125 14.61 6.78 -25.24
CA GLU A 125 14.74 8.24 -25.28
C GLU A 125 13.67 8.99 -24.47
N ILE A 126 12.59 8.32 -24.04
CA ILE A 126 11.49 8.96 -23.31
C ILE A 126 11.76 8.94 -21.81
N VAL A 127 12.28 10.07 -21.32
CA VAL A 127 12.54 10.29 -19.89
C VAL A 127 11.25 10.51 -19.07
N PRO A 128 11.26 10.14 -17.78
CA PRO A 128 10.17 10.45 -16.85
C PRO A 128 9.89 11.94 -16.73
N LYS A 129 8.61 12.29 -16.54
CA LYS A 129 8.18 13.66 -16.27
C LYS A 129 8.21 13.94 -14.78
N ASN A 130 9.40 14.12 -14.23
CA ASN A 130 9.58 14.40 -12.81
C ASN A 130 8.86 15.69 -12.40
N ILE A 131 8.45 15.73 -11.13
CA ILE A 131 7.50 16.72 -10.62
C ILE A 131 8.14 17.52 -9.49
N LEU A 132 7.96 18.83 -9.50
CA LEU A 132 8.22 19.72 -8.37
C LEU A 132 6.90 20.21 -7.79
N MET A 133 6.60 19.78 -6.56
CA MET A 133 5.47 20.24 -5.76
C MET A 133 5.88 21.42 -4.89
N ILE A 134 5.21 22.56 -5.06
CA ILE A 134 5.47 23.80 -4.32
C ILE A 134 4.25 24.09 -3.45
N GLY A 135 4.42 24.30 -2.15
CA GLY A 135 3.32 24.72 -1.30
C GLY A 135 3.59 24.55 0.19
N PRO A 136 2.73 25.08 1.07
CA PRO A 136 2.96 25.09 2.51
C PRO A 136 2.99 23.68 3.13
N THR A 137 3.51 23.57 4.35
CA THR A 137 3.51 22.32 5.11
C THR A 137 2.08 21.83 5.37
N GLY A 138 1.88 20.51 5.36
CA GLY A 138 0.60 19.90 5.71
C GLY A 138 -0.55 20.10 4.71
N CYS A 139 -0.28 20.57 3.47
CA CYS A 139 -1.31 20.71 2.43
C CYS A 139 -1.59 19.44 1.61
N GLY A 140 -0.82 18.36 1.81
CA GLY A 140 -1.03 17.05 1.16
C GLY A 140 0.03 16.61 0.14
N LYS A 141 1.16 17.31 0.01
CA LYS A 141 2.27 16.95 -0.93
C LYS A 141 2.67 15.48 -0.83
N THR A 142 3.10 15.05 0.37
CA THR A 142 3.52 13.67 0.64
C THR A 142 2.38 12.67 0.50
N GLU A 143 1.15 13.06 0.89
CA GLU A 143 0.00 12.15 0.85
C GLU A 143 -0.42 11.85 -0.59
N ILE A 144 -0.35 12.83 -1.50
CA ILE A 144 -0.57 12.62 -2.93
C ILE A 144 0.43 11.59 -3.48
N ALA A 145 1.72 11.74 -3.21
CA ALA A 145 2.75 10.82 -3.70
C ALA A 145 2.61 9.41 -3.09
N ARG A 146 2.35 9.32 -1.79
CA ARG A 146 2.13 8.04 -1.08
C ARG A 146 0.90 7.31 -1.62
N ARG A 147 -0.23 8.01 -1.79
CA ARG A 147 -1.47 7.41 -2.31
C ARG A 147 -1.34 7.02 -3.77
N LEU A 148 -0.62 7.81 -4.57
CA LEU A 148 -0.28 7.45 -5.95
C LEU A 148 0.48 6.12 -5.99
N ALA A 149 1.56 5.97 -5.20
CA ALA A 149 2.33 4.74 -5.18
C ALA A 149 1.52 3.54 -4.72
N LYS A 150 0.68 3.71 -3.69
CA LYS A 150 -0.21 2.65 -3.22
C LYS A 150 -1.28 2.26 -4.24
N LEU A 151 -1.81 3.23 -5.00
CA LEU A 151 -2.80 2.97 -6.06
C LEU A 151 -2.20 2.14 -7.21
N THR A 152 -0.91 2.29 -7.46
CA THR A 152 -0.22 1.67 -8.60
C THR A 152 0.64 0.47 -8.22
N ASP A 153 0.59 0.05 -6.96
CA ASP A 153 1.49 -0.95 -6.37
C ASP A 153 2.96 -0.69 -6.73
N SER A 154 3.37 0.59 -6.70
CA SER A 154 4.72 1.01 -7.06
C SER A 154 5.64 1.05 -5.85
N PRO A 155 6.91 0.61 -5.96
CA PRO A 155 7.91 0.84 -4.92
C PRO A 155 8.05 2.34 -4.63
N PHE A 156 8.05 2.70 -3.34
CA PHE A 156 8.05 4.09 -2.91
C PHE A 156 9.07 4.31 -1.80
N VAL A 157 9.83 5.39 -1.90
CA VAL A 157 10.70 5.86 -0.82
C VAL A 157 10.49 7.35 -0.60
N LYS A 158 10.40 7.76 0.68
CA LYS A 158 10.43 9.16 1.09
C LYS A 158 11.78 9.44 1.73
N VAL A 159 12.46 10.47 1.26
CA VAL A 159 13.67 11.01 1.89
C VAL A 159 13.55 12.53 2.07
N GLU A 160 14.28 13.08 3.03
CA GLU A 160 14.37 14.53 3.26
C GLU A 160 15.72 14.99 2.70
N ALA A 161 15.72 16.02 1.87
CA ALA A 161 16.92 16.47 1.17
C ALA A 161 18.00 17.00 2.13
N SER A 162 17.59 17.58 3.27
CA SER A 162 18.47 18.05 4.34
C SER A 162 19.28 16.94 5.03
N LYS A 163 18.92 15.65 4.87
CA LYS A 163 19.72 14.53 5.41
C LYS A 163 21.10 14.40 4.76
N TYR A 164 21.30 15.07 3.63
CA TYR A 164 22.53 15.02 2.85
C TYR A 164 23.38 16.29 3.03
N THR A 165 22.89 17.31 3.77
CA THR A 165 23.59 18.61 3.94
C THR A 165 24.54 18.70 5.14
N GLU A 166 24.76 17.62 5.90
CA GLU A 166 25.57 17.71 7.12
C GLU A 166 27.09 17.58 6.91
N VAL A 167 27.77 18.51 7.58
CA VAL A 167 29.20 18.83 7.56
C VAL A 167 30.03 17.74 8.24
N GLY A 168 30.70 16.92 7.44
CA GLY A 168 31.66 15.93 7.89
C GLY A 168 31.93 14.91 6.79
N PHE A 169 33.13 14.34 6.74
CA PHE A 169 33.64 13.39 5.74
C PHE A 169 32.84 12.06 5.58
N HIS A 170 31.61 11.99 6.09
CA HIS A 170 30.73 10.83 6.17
C HIS A 170 29.23 11.20 5.99
N GLY A 171 28.89 12.10 5.05
CA GLY A 171 27.50 12.26 4.63
C GLY A 171 26.93 10.93 4.11
N ARG A 172 25.62 10.66 4.31
CA ARG A 172 25.00 9.50 3.67
C ARG A 172 25.12 9.64 2.16
N ASP A 173 25.57 8.59 1.51
CA ASP A 173 25.62 8.49 0.06
C ASP A 173 24.20 8.62 -0.54
N VAL A 174 24.01 9.48 -1.54
CA VAL A 174 22.72 9.67 -2.25
C VAL A 174 22.22 8.38 -2.90
N ASP A 175 23.11 7.44 -3.23
CA ASP A 175 22.75 6.12 -3.72
C ASP A 175 21.92 5.32 -2.70
N SER A 176 22.00 5.67 -1.39
CA SER A 176 21.15 5.08 -0.36
C SER A 176 19.66 5.21 -0.67
N ILE A 177 19.24 6.29 -1.36
CA ILE A 177 17.85 6.49 -1.78
C ILE A 177 17.39 5.34 -2.68
N ILE A 178 18.24 4.95 -3.63
CA ILE A 178 17.95 3.88 -4.59
C ILE A 178 18.04 2.51 -3.93
N LYS A 179 19.02 2.32 -3.04
CA LYS A 179 19.16 1.10 -2.24
C LYS A 179 17.88 0.86 -1.41
N ASP A 180 17.39 1.88 -0.70
CA ASP A 180 16.16 1.83 0.09
C ASP A 180 14.90 1.59 -0.78
N LEU A 181 14.84 2.20 -1.96
CA LEU A 181 13.74 1.97 -2.92
C LEU A 181 13.67 0.49 -3.34
N VAL A 182 14.82 -0.14 -3.59
CA VAL A 182 14.91 -1.54 -4.00
C VAL A 182 14.54 -2.47 -2.84
N GLU A 183 14.91 -2.14 -1.60
CA GLU A 183 14.42 -2.88 -0.44
C GLU A 183 12.89 -2.85 -0.31
N ASN A 184 12.30 -1.67 -0.52
CA ASN A 184 10.85 -1.53 -0.53
C ASN A 184 10.22 -2.30 -1.71
N ALA A 185 10.88 -2.37 -2.86
CA ALA A 185 10.45 -3.18 -3.99
C ALA A 185 10.46 -4.68 -3.65
N VAL A 186 11.50 -5.18 -2.97
CA VAL A 186 11.56 -6.58 -2.53
C VAL A 186 10.42 -6.92 -1.58
N LEU A 187 10.12 -6.06 -0.61
CA LEU A 187 8.99 -6.25 0.30
C LEU A 187 7.66 -6.27 -0.46
N LEU A 188 7.48 -5.37 -1.42
CA LEU A 188 6.27 -5.26 -2.23
C LEU A 188 6.07 -6.48 -3.12
N VAL A 189 7.12 -6.93 -3.84
CA VAL A 189 7.08 -8.11 -4.70
C VAL A 189 6.83 -9.37 -3.88
N LYS A 190 7.50 -9.54 -2.73
CA LYS A 190 7.23 -10.66 -1.81
C LYS A 190 5.77 -10.67 -1.33
N ALA A 191 5.25 -9.52 -0.92
CA ALA A 191 3.86 -9.41 -0.48
C ALA A 191 2.86 -9.69 -1.63
N ARG A 192 3.20 -9.34 -2.86
CA ARG A 192 2.40 -9.67 -4.05
C ARG A 192 2.45 -11.17 -4.36
N ALA A 193 3.63 -11.75 -4.47
CA ALA A 193 3.81 -13.17 -4.74
C ALA A 193 3.13 -14.03 -3.66
N LYS A 194 3.20 -13.63 -2.38
CA LYS A 194 2.46 -14.30 -1.29
C LYS A 194 0.95 -14.23 -1.49
N ARG A 195 0.40 -13.07 -1.89
CA ARG A 195 -1.04 -12.93 -2.18
C ARG A 195 -1.49 -13.80 -3.35
N GLU A 196 -0.70 -13.83 -4.43
CA GLU A 196 -1.00 -14.65 -5.62
C GLU A 196 -0.86 -16.15 -5.33
N ALA A 197 0.09 -16.56 -4.47
CA ALA A 197 0.32 -17.93 -4.08
C ALA A 197 -0.48 -18.39 -2.84
N GLN A 198 -1.35 -17.55 -2.26
CA GLN A 198 -1.98 -17.83 -0.97
C GLN A 198 -2.75 -19.16 -0.96
N ALA A 199 -3.52 -19.46 -2.01
CA ALA A 199 -4.26 -20.72 -2.11
C ALA A 199 -3.32 -21.95 -2.18
N ALA A 200 -2.17 -21.82 -2.83
CA ALA A 200 -1.17 -22.88 -2.90
C ALA A 200 -0.44 -23.05 -1.56
N ILE A 201 -0.16 -21.94 -0.86
CA ILE A 201 0.39 -21.94 0.50
C ILE A 201 -0.57 -22.65 1.45
N ASP A 202 -1.86 -22.29 1.43
CA ASP A 202 -2.87 -22.90 2.30
C ASP A 202 -2.98 -24.41 2.07
N ALA A 203 -2.95 -24.85 0.80
CA ALA A 203 -2.95 -26.27 0.46
C ALA A 203 -1.69 -27.01 0.92
N ALA A 204 -0.50 -26.39 0.79
CA ALA A 204 0.76 -26.97 1.25
C ALA A 204 0.83 -27.07 2.78
N VAL A 205 0.33 -26.04 3.48
CA VAL A 205 0.19 -26.03 4.95
C VAL A 205 -0.74 -27.16 5.40
N GLU A 206 -1.91 -27.28 4.76
CA GLU A 206 -2.88 -28.34 5.05
C GLU A 206 -2.26 -29.72 4.88
N GLU A 207 -1.54 -29.97 3.77
CA GLU A 207 -0.91 -31.28 3.53
C GLU A 207 0.25 -31.56 4.51
N ARG A 208 1.04 -30.56 4.88
CA ARG A 208 2.13 -30.71 5.87
C ARG A 208 1.58 -31.01 7.25
N LEU A 209 0.49 -30.35 7.66
CA LEU A 209 -0.19 -30.63 8.93
C LEU A 209 -0.81 -32.04 8.93
N LEU A 210 -1.47 -32.45 7.85
CA LEU A 210 -2.03 -33.80 7.72
C LEU A 210 -0.95 -34.88 7.78
N SER A 211 0.19 -34.66 7.11
CA SER A 211 1.32 -35.58 7.12
C SER A 211 1.94 -35.71 8.51
N ALA A 212 2.04 -34.60 9.26
CA ALA A 212 2.54 -34.62 10.63
C ALA A 212 1.53 -35.28 11.61
N LEU A 213 0.22 -35.15 11.36
CA LEU A 213 -0.84 -35.76 12.19
C LEU A 213 -1.05 -37.26 11.96
N LEU A 214 -0.96 -37.70 10.70
CA LEU A 214 -1.33 -39.05 10.28
C LEU A 214 -0.13 -39.92 9.88
N GLY A 215 1.04 -39.31 9.70
CA GLY A 215 2.21 -39.94 9.11
C GLY A 215 2.10 -40.08 7.58
N GLU A 216 3.23 -40.32 6.92
CA GLU A 216 3.30 -40.33 5.45
C GLU A 216 2.47 -41.46 4.79
N HIS A 217 2.22 -42.55 5.52
CA HIS A 217 1.57 -43.76 4.99
C HIS A 217 0.06 -43.85 5.21
N ALA A 218 -0.59 -42.77 5.65
CA ALA A 218 -2.04 -42.76 5.85
C ALA A 218 -2.81 -42.97 4.54
N SER A 219 -3.90 -43.75 4.59
CA SER A 219 -4.75 -43.99 3.41
C SER A 219 -5.38 -42.67 2.92
N ALA A 220 -5.72 -42.62 1.63
CA ALA A 220 -6.35 -41.45 1.03
C ALA A 220 -7.69 -41.10 1.69
N GLU A 221 -8.44 -42.11 2.12
CA GLU A 221 -9.72 -41.97 2.82
C GLU A 221 -9.55 -41.37 4.22
N THR A 222 -8.59 -41.85 5.01
CA THR A 222 -8.26 -41.27 6.32
C THR A 222 -7.77 -39.83 6.19
N ARG A 223 -6.93 -39.54 5.18
CA ARG A 223 -6.48 -38.18 4.88
C ARG A 223 -7.64 -37.26 4.52
N ALA A 224 -8.60 -37.72 3.74
CA ALA A 224 -9.77 -36.91 3.35
C ALA A 224 -10.64 -36.56 4.57
N SER A 225 -10.94 -37.54 5.43
CA SER A 225 -11.73 -37.30 6.65
C SER A 225 -11.04 -36.34 7.62
N PHE A 226 -9.73 -36.50 7.85
CA PHE A 226 -8.98 -35.59 8.72
C PHE A 226 -8.80 -34.19 8.12
N ARG A 227 -8.82 -34.06 6.79
CA ARG A 227 -8.83 -32.76 6.11
C ARG A 227 -10.10 -31.98 6.44
N GLU A 228 -11.25 -32.64 6.42
CA GLU A 228 -12.51 -32.02 6.84
C GLU A 228 -12.47 -31.61 8.31
N LEU A 229 -12.00 -32.49 9.20
CA LEU A 229 -11.85 -32.17 10.63
C LEU A 229 -10.89 -31.00 10.90
N LEU A 230 -9.84 -30.86 10.10
CA LEU A 230 -8.91 -29.73 10.20
C LEU A 230 -9.58 -28.41 9.78
N ARG A 231 -10.38 -28.43 8.71
CA ARG A 231 -11.13 -27.27 8.21
C ARG A 231 -12.25 -26.84 9.16
N GLU A 232 -12.84 -27.80 9.87
CA GLU A 232 -13.87 -27.57 10.89
C GLU A 232 -13.29 -27.09 12.23
N GLY A 233 -11.97 -27.05 12.38
CA GLY A 233 -11.31 -26.62 13.62
C GLY A 233 -11.38 -27.67 14.74
N ALA A 234 -11.77 -28.91 14.45
CA ALA A 234 -11.92 -29.97 15.45
C ALA A 234 -10.57 -30.51 15.98
N LEU A 235 -9.45 -30.10 15.37
CA LEU A 235 -8.10 -30.57 15.70
C LEU A 235 -7.20 -29.47 16.31
N GLU A 236 -7.77 -28.34 16.72
CA GLU A 236 -7.01 -27.16 17.16
C GLU A 236 -6.26 -27.34 18.49
N GLU A 237 -6.72 -28.24 19.35
CA GLU A 237 -6.08 -28.51 20.65
C GLU A 237 -4.97 -29.56 20.57
N ARG A 238 -4.75 -30.14 19.39
CA ARG A 238 -3.80 -31.25 19.20
C ARG A 238 -2.40 -30.71 18.93
N GLU A 239 -1.45 -31.05 19.79
CA GLU A 239 -0.05 -30.69 19.58
C GLU A 239 0.57 -31.57 18.50
N VAL A 240 1.37 -30.96 17.62
CA VAL A 240 2.05 -31.63 16.52
C VAL A 240 3.49 -31.17 16.51
N GLU A 241 4.43 -32.11 16.51
CA GLU A 241 5.83 -31.82 16.27
C GLU A 241 6.06 -31.74 14.76
N VAL A 242 6.53 -30.58 14.30
CA VAL A 242 6.91 -30.38 12.91
C VAL A 242 8.42 -30.20 12.91
N GLU A 243 9.15 -31.12 12.28
CA GLU A 243 10.57 -30.94 12.04
C GLU A 243 10.75 -29.80 11.01
N ASP A 244 11.36 -28.71 11.45
CA ASP A 244 11.89 -27.69 10.55
C ASP A 244 13.19 -28.25 9.97
N GLY A 245 13.19 -28.55 8.66
CA GLY A 245 14.27 -29.23 7.95
C GLY A 245 15.65 -28.60 8.12
N ARG A 246 16.31 -28.92 9.24
CA ARG A 246 17.75 -28.92 9.43
C ARG A 246 18.13 -30.37 9.65
N GLU A 247 18.82 -30.94 8.67
CA GLU A 247 19.23 -32.35 8.62
C GLU A 247 19.84 -32.84 9.95
N GLY A 248 19.38 -34.01 10.42
CA GLY A 248 19.99 -34.67 11.59
C GLY A 248 19.29 -35.93 12.11
N ALA A 249 19.52 -37.06 11.44
CA ALA A 249 19.61 -38.44 11.95
C ALA A 249 18.37 -39.19 12.55
N HIS A 250 17.95 -40.21 11.78
CA HIS A 250 17.41 -41.55 12.14
C HIS A 250 16.76 -41.80 13.51
N ILE A 251 15.49 -42.23 13.48
CA ILE A 251 14.86 -43.04 14.54
C ILE A 251 14.20 -44.29 13.93
N PRO A 252 14.39 -45.50 14.49
CA PRO A 252 13.87 -46.76 13.92
C PRO A 252 12.34 -46.90 14.05
N ARG A 253 11.76 -47.59 13.08
CA ARG A 253 10.36 -48.02 13.09
C ARG A 253 10.12 -49.07 14.17
N GLU A 254 9.45 -48.70 15.25
CA GLU A 254 8.55 -49.55 16.05
C GLU A 254 7.93 -48.71 17.18
N MET A 255 6.68 -48.26 17.03
CA MET A 255 5.66 -48.47 18.07
C MET A 255 4.27 -47.92 17.69
N ILE A 256 3.31 -48.79 17.95
CA ILE A 256 1.87 -48.69 17.84
C ILE A 256 1.32 -47.59 18.77
N VAL A 257 0.26 -46.94 18.29
CA VAL A 257 -0.75 -46.15 19.00
C VAL A 257 -0.81 -46.43 20.52
N ARG A 258 -0.45 -45.44 21.33
CA ARG A 258 -1.01 -45.24 22.68
C ARG A 258 -1.37 -43.78 22.87
N VAL A 259 -2.67 -43.53 22.85
CA VAL A 259 -3.30 -42.34 23.42
C VAL A 259 -3.25 -42.53 24.93
N GLU A 260 -2.33 -41.85 25.63
CA GLU A 260 -2.57 -41.37 27.00
C GLU A 260 -1.42 -40.49 27.52
N LYS A 261 -1.82 -39.26 27.92
CA LYS A 261 -1.19 -38.36 28.90
C LYS A 261 0.27 -37.95 28.70
N LEU A 262 0.47 -36.67 28.35
CA LEU A 262 1.44 -35.81 29.06
C LEU A 262 1.12 -34.33 28.82
N PHE A 263 0.52 -33.72 29.86
CA PHE A 263 0.55 -32.28 30.07
C PHE A 263 2.01 -31.84 30.22
N GLY A 264 2.45 -30.86 29.40
CA GLY A 264 3.70 -30.14 29.67
C GLY A 264 4.49 -29.69 28.46
N GLY A 265 3.87 -29.06 27.47
CA GLY A 265 4.58 -28.39 26.37
C GLY A 265 3.93 -27.06 26.05
N ARG A 266 4.70 -25.96 26.02
CA ARG A 266 4.23 -24.63 25.59
C ARG A 266 4.35 -24.45 24.07
N GLY A 267 4.42 -25.55 23.30
CA GLY A 267 4.88 -25.55 21.90
C GLY A 267 3.78 -25.69 20.83
N GLY A 268 2.60 -26.25 21.15
CA GLY A 268 1.58 -26.55 20.12
C GLY A 268 0.99 -25.34 19.39
N ARG A 269 0.85 -24.19 20.07
CA ARG A 269 0.36 -22.94 19.43
C ARG A 269 1.37 -22.30 18.48
N GLU A 270 2.66 -22.64 18.62
CA GLU A 270 3.75 -22.04 17.85
C GLU A 270 3.90 -22.72 16.48
N ALA A 271 3.64 -24.03 16.39
CA ALA A 271 3.68 -24.79 15.14
C ALA A 271 2.68 -24.27 14.08
N ARG A 272 1.46 -23.88 14.48
CA ARG A 272 0.44 -23.34 13.55
C ARG A 272 0.78 -21.94 13.00
N ARG A 273 1.65 -21.18 13.67
CA ARG A 273 2.16 -19.89 13.14
C ARG A 273 3.39 -20.08 12.25
N ARG A 274 4.26 -21.02 12.60
CA ARG A 274 5.53 -21.24 11.89
C ARG A 274 5.36 -22.02 10.58
N VAL A 275 4.45 -22.99 10.50
CA VAL A 275 4.22 -23.78 9.27
C VAL A 275 3.76 -22.91 8.09
N PRO A 276 2.77 -22.01 8.24
CA PRO A 276 2.40 -21.10 7.15
C PRO A 276 3.52 -20.16 6.71
N GLU A 277 4.34 -19.68 7.64
CA GLU A 277 5.48 -18.81 7.33
C GLU A 277 6.58 -19.58 6.58
N ALA A 278 6.91 -20.78 7.04
CA ALA A 278 7.91 -21.65 6.40
C ALA A 278 7.47 -22.10 5.00
N GLU A 279 6.20 -22.50 4.81
CA GLU A 279 5.69 -22.86 3.48
C GLU A 279 5.60 -21.65 2.55
N ALA A 280 5.22 -20.48 3.06
CA ALA A 280 5.24 -19.26 2.27
C ALA A 280 6.67 -18.92 1.81
N GLU A 281 7.65 -19.01 2.69
CA GLU A 281 9.06 -18.77 2.33
C GLU A 281 9.59 -19.81 1.34
N ARG A 282 9.24 -21.09 1.50
CA ARG A 282 9.64 -22.15 0.57
C ARG A 282 9.06 -21.97 -0.83
N LEU A 283 7.79 -21.57 -0.93
CA LEU A 283 7.09 -21.42 -2.22
C LEU A 283 7.42 -20.10 -2.92
N VAL A 284 7.67 -19.03 -2.16
CA VAL A 284 7.85 -17.68 -2.71
C VAL A 284 9.33 -17.27 -2.78
N GLY A 285 10.20 -17.78 -1.88
CA GLY A 285 11.57 -17.31 -1.63
C GLY A 285 12.64 -17.61 -2.70
N GLY A 286 12.27 -17.83 -3.95
CA GLY A 286 13.21 -18.15 -5.03
C GLY A 286 14.06 -16.96 -5.52
N GLU A 287 15.17 -17.25 -6.22
CA GLU A 287 16.11 -16.28 -6.79
C GLU A 287 15.47 -15.28 -7.78
N GLY A 288 14.30 -15.61 -8.34
CA GLY A 288 13.55 -14.75 -9.26
C GLY A 288 13.04 -13.45 -8.62
N LEU A 289 12.77 -13.44 -7.31
CA LEU A 289 12.21 -12.28 -6.61
C LEU A 289 13.13 -11.06 -6.65
N ALA A 290 14.44 -11.27 -6.53
CA ALA A 290 15.40 -10.17 -6.54
C ALA A 290 15.41 -9.47 -7.90
N ARG A 291 15.38 -10.26 -9.00
CA ARG A 291 15.32 -9.72 -10.36
C ARG A 291 14.01 -8.98 -10.63
N GLU A 292 12.88 -9.53 -10.18
CA GLU A 292 11.58 -8.85 -10.30
C GLU A 292 11.54 -7.56 -9.49
N ALA A 293 12.09 -7.55 -8.27
CA ALA A 293 12.16 -6.36 -7.43
C ALA A 293 13.03 -5.26 -8.05
N VAL A 294 14.19 -5.61 -8.63
CA VAL A 294 15.03 -4.68 -9.39
C VAL A 294 14.23 -4.10 -10.55
N ALA A 295 13.60 -4.93 -11.39
CA ALA A 295 12.79 -4.47 -12.51
C ALA A 295 11.62 -3.57 -12.07
N ALA A 296 10.96 -3.89 -10.95
CA ALA A 296 9.89 -3.07 -10.39
C ALA A 296 10.41 -1.70 -9.90
N ALA A 297 11.60 -1.66 -9.28
CA ALA A 297 12.22 -0.41 -8.87
C ALA A 297 12.59 0.46 -10.09
N GLU A 298 13.19 -0.11 -11.14
CA GLU A 298 13.60 0.62 -12.35
C GLU A 298 12.40 1.16 -13.14
N GLN A 299 11.38 0.33 -13.35
CA GLN A 299 10.26 0.68 -14.23
C GLN A 299 9.16 1.43 -13.50
N ASP A 300 8.88 1.03 -12.26
CA ASP A 300 7.74 1.50 -11.50
C ASP A 300 8.08 2.35 -10.27
N GLY A 301 9.34 2.43 -9.88
CA GLY A 301 9.79 3.15 -8.70
C GLY A 301 9.38 4.62 -8.66
N ILE A 302 9.08 5.08 -7.45
CA ILE A 302 8.74 6.48 -7.14
C ILE A 302 9.62 6.94 -5.97
N VAL A 303 10.41 7.98 -6.19
CA VAL A 303 11.22 8.63 -5.17
C VAL A 303 10.59 9.97 -4.82
N PHE A 304 10.26 10.17 -3.54
CA PHE A 304 9.77 11.45 -3.02
C PHE A 304 10.87 12.17 -2.24
N LEU A 305 11.38 13.26 -2.82
CA LEU A 305 12.40 14.13 -2.22
C LEU A 305 11.67 15.29 -1.51
N ASP A 306 11.51 15.17 -0.19
CA ASP A 306 10.88 16.21 0.63
C ASP A 306 11.89 17.29 1.03
N GLU A 307 11.38 18.50 1.26
CA GLU A 307 12.16 19.66 1.70
C GLU A 307 13.35 19.99 0.77
N ILE A 308 13.17 19.84 -0.55
CA ILE A 308 14.21 20.19 -1.53
C ILE A 308 14.60 21.67 -1.46
N ASP A 309 13.69 22.54 -0.99
CA ASP A 309 13.95 23.96 -0.79
C ASP A 309 14.99 24.24 0.30
N LYS A 310 15.28 23.28 1.20
CA LYS A 310 16.32 23.38 2.23
C LYS A 310 17.73 23.18 1.70
N VAL A 311 17.89 22.56 0.54
CA VAL A 311 19.19 22.41 -0.13
C VAL A 311 19.44 23.48 -1.18
N VAL A 312 18.58 24.51 -1.22
CA VAL A 312 18.70 25.65 -2.13
C VAL A 312 19.27 26.83 -1.36
N SER A 313 20.45 27.30 -1.79
CA SER A 313 21.03 28.53 -1.25
C SER A 313 20.22 29.74 -1.70
N SER A 314 19.88 30.62 -0.75
CA SER A 314 19.32 31.93 -1.10
C SER A 314 20.41 32.80 -1.74
N ALA A 315 20.04 33.67 -2.68
CA ALA A 315 21.02 34.54 -3.35
C ALA A 315 21.83 35.43 -2.37
N GLU A 316 21.27 35.74 -1.20
CA GLU A 316 21.93 36.51 -0.13
C GLU A 316 22.94 35.66 0.66
N SER A 317 22.72 34.35 0.79
CA SER A 317 23.61 33.41 1.49
C SER A 317 24.92 33.12 0.73
N ARG A 318 24.95 33.34 -0.60
CA ARG A 318 26.11 33.04 -1.47
C ARG A 318 27.35 33.86 -1.15
N LEU A 319 27.20 34.97 -0.44
CA LEU A 319 28.29 35.84 0.01
C LEU A 319 29.03 35.28 1.25
N GLY A 320 28.50 34.24 1.92
CA GLY A 320 28.94 33.79 3.25
C GLY A 320 29.67 32.44 3.34
N GLY A 321 30.05 31.79 2.23
CA GLY A 321 30.90 30.59 2.22
C GLY A 321 30.30 29.28 2.76
N ALA A 322 29.12 29.30 3.40
CA ALA A 322 28.41 28.12 3.91
C ALA A 322 27.61 27.34 2.85
N ASP A 323 27.50 27.86 1.63
CA ASP A 323 26.60 27.35 0.59
C ASP A 323 27.14 26.16 -0.22
N ALA A 324 28.45 25.88 -0.14
CA ALA A 324 29.09 24.81 -0.90
C ALA A 324 28.50 23.42 -0.60
N SER A 325 28.05 23.20 0.64
CA SER A 325 27.45 21.93 1.06
C SER A 325 26.02 21.74 0.53
N SER A 326 25.20 22.80 0.51
CA SER A 326 23.81 22.73 0.03
C SER A 326 23.74 22.55 -1.48
N GLU A 327 24.57 23.28 -2.23
CA GLU A 327 24.70 23.09 -3.67
C GLU A 327 25.33 21.73 -4.01
N GLY A 328 26.27 21.24 -3.18
CA GLY A 328 26.84 19.90 -3.28
C GLY A 328 25.78 18.81 -3.31
N VAL A 329 24.78 18.87 -2.42
CA VAL A 329 23.66 17.90 -2.41
C VAL A 329 22.87 17.94 -3.71
N GLN A 330 22.59 19.12 -4.27
CA GLN A 330 21.90 19.21 -5.56
C GLN A 330 22.72 18.52 -6.66
N ARG A 331 24.04 18.70 -6.68
CA ARG A 331 24.95 18.04 -7.63
C ARG A 331 24.98 16.53 -7.44
N ASP A 332 24.99 16.05 -6.22
CA ASP A 332 24.98 14.62 -5.91
C ASP A 332 23.64 13.98 -6.30
N LEU A 333 22.52 14.70 -6.19
CA LEU A 333 21.21 14.24 -6.64
C LEU A 333 21.05 14.21 -8.18
N LEU A 334 21.88 14.94 -8.94
CA LEU A 334 21.76 14.98 -10.40
C LEU A 334 21.96 13.60 -11.04
N PRO A 335 23.07 12.87 -10.84
CA PRO A 335 23.28 11.56 -11.45
C PRO A 335 22.09 10.59 -11.28
N ILE A 336 21.48 10.55 -10.10
CA ILE A 336 20.34 9.66 -9.85
C ILE A 336 19.07 10.09 -10.58
N ILE A 337 18.85 11.40 -10.80
CA ILE A 337 17.70 11.92 -11.54
C ILE A 337 17.93 11.86 -13.06
N GLU A 338 19.17 12.03 -13.52
CA GLU A 338 19.54 11.98 -14.94
C GLU A 338 19.56 10.55 -15.49
N GLY A 339 19.91 9.58 -14.65
CA GLY A 339 20.06 8.19 -15.02
C GLY A 339 21.49 7.72 -14.72
N THR A 340 21.61 6.88 -13.71
CA THR A 340 22.85 6.19 -13.35
C THR A 340 22.56 4.75 -12.97
N VAL A 341 23.60 3.93 -12.87
CA VAL A 341 23.51 2.56 -12.38
C VAL A 341 24.03 2.52 -10.96
N VAL A 342 23.14 2.20 -10.01
CA VAL A 342 23.47 2.08 -8.59
C VAL A 342 23.64 0.60 -8.22
N PRO A 343 24.79 0.19 -7.66
CA PRO A 343 24.96 -1.17 -7.17
C PRO A 343 24.21 -1.37 -5.85
N THR A 344 23.43 -2.45 -5.77
CA THR A 344 22.69 -2.85 -4.56
C THR A 344 22.96 -4.31 -4.21
N ARG A 345 22.56 -4.74 -3.00
CA ARG A 345 22.68 -6.15 -2.59
C ARG A 345 21.85 -7.12 -3.43
N HIS A 346 20.86 -6.60 -4.17
CA HIS A 346 19.96 -7.38 -5.03
C HIS A 346 20.34 -7.30 -6.52
N GLY A 347 21.42 -6.58 -6.85
CA GLY A 347 21.89 -6.35 -8.21
C GLY A 347 22.08 -4.87 -8.54
N ASN A 348 22.49 -4.60 -9.78
CA ASN A 348 22.61 -3.24 -10.30
C ASN A 348 21.24 -2.72 -10.71
N VAL A 349 20.94 -1.46 -10.39
CA VAL A 349 19.64 -0.83 -10.64
C VAL A 349 19.86 0.45 -11.45
N SER A 350 19.22 0.55 -12.61
CA SER A 350 19.19 1.78 -13.41
C SER A 350 18.14 2.77 -12.88
N THR A 351 18.52 4.04 -12.72
CA THR A 351 17.61 5.09 -12.25
C THR A 351 16.89 5.84 -13.36
N GLU A 352 17.21 5.56 -14.63
CA GLU A 352 16.77 6.31 -15.82
C GLU A 352 15.25 6.46 -15.95
N HIS A 353 14.49 5.52 -15.39
CA HIS A 353 13.05 5.44 -15.55
C HIS A 353 12.25 5.60 -14.25
N ILE A 354 12.94 5.86 -13.14
CA ILE A 354 12.34 6.15 -11.84
C ILE A 354 11.64 7.51 -11.88
N LEU A 355 10.45 7.59 -11.31
CA LEU A 355 9.73 8.87 -11.18
C LEU A 355 10.21 9.62 -9.93
N PHE A 356 10.78 10.80 -10.10
CA PHE A 356 11.11 11.69 -9.00
C PHE A 356 10.02 12.72 -8.76
N ILE A 357 9.60 12.86 -7.51
CA ILE A 357 8.69 13.89 -7.03
C ILE A 357 9.41 14.68 -5.94
N ALA A 358 9.90 15.86 -6.29
CA ALA A 358 10.48 16.79 -5.36
C ALA A 358 9.38 17.68 -4.74
N SER A 359 9.56 18.07 -3.48
CA SER A 359 8.59 18.84 -2.71
C SER A 359 9.31 19.88 -1.87
N GLY A 360 8.77 21.10 -1.82
CA GLY A 360 9.31 22.17 -0.99
C GLY A 360 8.27 23.23 -0.67
N ALA A 361 8.49 23.96 0.42
CA ALA A 361 7.64 25.09 0.79
C ALA A 361 8.04 26.37 0.07
N PHE A 362 9.34 26.54 -0.20
CA PHE A 362 9.91 27.69 -0.92
C PHE A 362 9.54 29.03 -0.24
N HIS A 363 9.62 29.05 1.11
CA HIS A 363 9.39 30.26 1.90
C HIS A 363 10.59 31.20 1.88
N ALA A 364 11.81 30.66 1.96
CA ALA A 364 13.06 31.42 2.01
C ALA A 364 13.85 31.42 0.69
N SER A 365 13.47 30.56 -0.25
CA SER A 365 14.09 30.39 -1.56
C SER A 365 13.02 30.25 -2.62
N LYS A 366 13.38 30.49 -3.88
CA LYS A 366 12.49 30.27 -5.03
C LYS A 366 12.94 29.05 -5.82
N PRO A 367 12.04 28.37 -6.55
CA PRO A 367 12.42 27.29 -7.46
C PRO A 367 13.47 27.70 -8.51
N SER A 368 13.52 28.99 -8.87
CA SER A 368 14.52 29.55 -9.79
C SER A 368 15.93 29.57 -9.22
N ASP A 369 16.08 29.46 -7.89
CA ASP A 369 17.37 29.56 -7.20
C ASP A 369 18.11 28.22 -7.16
N MET A 370 17.42 27.11 -7.52
CA MET A 370 18.03 25.80 -7.74
C MET A 370 19.00 25.81 -8.92
N MET A 371 19.92 24.84 -8.97
CA MET A 371 20.80 24.63 -10.13
C MET A 371 19.99 24.46 -11.42
N ALA A 372 20.48 25.06 -12.52
CA ALA A 372 19.77 25.06 -13.80
C ALA A 372 19.55 23.63 -14.35
N GLU A 373 20.53 22.76 -14.12
CA GLU A 373 20.53 21.35 -14.45
C GLU A 373 19.37 20.64 -13.73
N LEU A 374 19.25 20.84 -12.42
CA LEU A 374 18.20 20.21 -11.61
C LEU A 374 16.81 20.74 -11.99
N GLN A 375 16.71 22.04 -12.27
CA GLN A 375 15.48 22.65 -12.80
C GLN A 375 15.05 22.01 -14.12
N GLY A 376 15.99 21.74 -15.03
CA GLY A 376 15.71 21.07 -16.31
C GLY A 376 15.19 19.65 -16.14
N ARG A 377 15.61 18.96 -15.07
CA ARG A 377 15.15 17.61 -14.74
C ARG A 377 13.85 17.54 -13.96
N LEU A 378 13.29 18.67 -13.52
CA LEU A 378 11.99 18.78 -12.85
C LEU A 378 10.99 19.62 -13.69
N PRO A 379 10.60 19.14 -14.88
CA PRO A 379 9.84 19.94 -15.85
C PRO A 379 8.39 20.20 -15.43
N VAL A 380 7.78 19.33 -14.62
CA VAL A 380 6.39 19.48 -14.19
C VAL A 380 6.36 20.23 -12.86
N ARG A 381 6.05 21.53 -12.90
CA ARG A 381 5.90 22.36 -11.69
C ARG A 381 4.45 22.49 -11.32
N VAL A 382 4.11 22.24 -10.06
CA VAL A 382 2.74 22.36 -9.58
C VAL A 382 2.68 22.99 -8.20
N GLU A 383 1.77 23.94 -8.05
CA GLU A 383 1.53 24.63 -6.79
C GLU A 383 0.34 24.01 -6.04
N LEU A 384 0.53 23.78 -4.75
CA LEU A 384 -0.48 23.33 -3.81
C LEU A 384 -0.87 24.50 -2.92
N LYS A 385 -2.18 24.62 -2.69
CA LYS A 385 -2.75 25.71 -1.91
C LYS A 385 -2.67 25.41 -0.41
N GLY A 386 -2.53 26.47 0.39
CA GLY A 386 -2.81 26.40 1.81
C GLY A 386 -4.26 25.95 2.07
N LEU A 387 -4.47 25.25 3.18
CA LEU A 387 -5.78 24.74 3.57
C LEU A 387 -6.53 25.77 4.40
N VAL A 388 -7.82 25.92 4.14
CA VAL A 388 -8.73 26.79 4.92
C VAL A 388 -9.66 25.94 5.81
N ARG A 389 -10.44 26.57 6.71
CA ARG A 389 -11.36 25.81 7.59
C ARG A 389 -12.28 24.84 6.84
N GLU A 390 -12.75 25.24 5.66
CA GLU A 390 -13.66 24.39 4.88
C GLU A 390 -12.93 23.14 4.38
N ASP A 391 -11.65 23.26 4.02
CA ASP A 391 -10.83 22.10 3.68
C ASP A 391 -10.61 21.21 4.90
N PHE A 392 -10.38 21.78 6.09
CA PHE A 392 -10.22 20.98 7.32
C PHE A 392 -11.51 20.23 7.68
N TYR A 393 -12.67 20.88 7.62
CA TYR A 393 -13.96 20.22 7.81
C TYR A 393 -14.14 19.04 6.84
N ARG A 394 -13.81 19.25 5.56
CA ARG A 394 -13.85 18.21 4.54
C ARG A 394 -12.83 17.10 4.81
N ILE A 395 -11.62 17.40 5.28
CA ILE A 395 -10.59 16.42 5.63
C ILE A 395 -11.04 15.52 6.78
N LEU A 396 -11.81 16.06 7.73
CA LEU A 396 -12.37 15.30 8.84
C LEU A 396 -13.51 14.36 8.43
N THR A 397 -14.23 14.68 7.34
CA THR A 397 -15.52 14.04 7.01
C THR A 397 -15.53 13.23 5.71
N GLN A 398 -14.80 13.66 4.67
CA GLN A 398 -14.91 13.11 3.31
C GLN A 398 -13.96 11.94 3.00
N PRO A 399 -12.68 11.95 3.40
CA PRO A 399 -11.78 10.85 3.11
C PRO A 399 -12.27 9.52 3.71
N GLU A 400 -12.12 8.42 2.97
CA GLU A 400 -12.58 7.08 3.43
C GLU A 400 -11.94 6.64 4.74
N ALA A 401 -10.70 7.06 4.95
CA ALA A 401 -9.92 6.82 6.15
C ALA A 401 -9.68 8.15 6.87
N SER A 402 -10.76 8.90 7.12
CA SER A 402 -10.66 10.18 7.82
C SER A 402 -10.28 9.98 9.29
N MET A 403 -9.81 11.07 9.88
CA MET A 403 -9.36 11.11 11.28
C MET A 403 -10.48 10.74 12.25
N LEU A 404 -11.71 11.19 11.99
CA LEU A 404 -12.87 10.86 12.79
C LEU A 404 -13.23 9.38 12.68
N HIS A 405 -13.16 8.80 11.47
CA HIS A 405 -13.40 7.37 11.26
C HIS A 405 -12.37 6.52 12.01
N HIS A 406 -11.09 6.92 12.02
CA HIS A 406 -10.06 6.21 12.80
C HIS A 406 -10.35 6.23 14.30
N GLN A 407 -10.64 7.41 14.87
CA GLN A 407 -10.94 7.53 16.31
C GLN A 407 -12.20 6.74 16.70
N THR A 408 -13.24 6.81 15.86
CA THR A 408 -14.46 6.02 16.08
C THR A 408 -14.17 4.53 16.05
N ALA A 409 -13.44 4.04 15.04
CA ALA A 409 -13.12 2.62 14.90
C ALA A 409 -12.25 2.08 16.05
N LEU A 410 -11.34 2.89 16.59
CA LEU A 410 -10.53 2.51 17.75
C LEU A 410 -11.38 2.31 19.00
N LEU A 411 -12.22 3.30 19.33
CA LEU A 411 -13.10 3.25 20.51
C LEU A 411 -14.20 2.19 20.39
N GLU A 412 -14.64 1.87 19.17
CA GLU A 412 -15.58 0.78 18.92
C GLU A 412 -15.03 -0.58 19.36
N THR A 413 -13.70 -0.77 19.38
CA THR A 413 -13.09 -2.02 19.88
C THR A 413 -13.37 -2.26 21.36
N GLU A 414 -13.62 -1.19 22.12
CA GLU A 414 -13.99 -1.25 23.53
C GLU A 414 -15.50 -1.10 23.76
N GLY A 415 -16.32 -1.07 22.69
CA GLY A 415 -17.76 -0.92 22.78
C GLY A 415 -18.25 0.53 22.86
N VAL A 416 -17.38 1.52 22.65
CA VAL A 416 -17.75 2.94 22.62
C VAL A 416 -18.00 3.37 21.18
N ARG A 417 -19.25 3.72 20.86
CA ARG A 417 -19.60 4.37 19.59
C ARG A 417 -19.45 5.88 19.74
N LEU A 418 -18.36 6.43 19.21
CA LEU A 418 -18.11 7.86 19.20
C LEU A 418 -18.81 8.53 18.00
N ARG A 419 -19.56 9.60 18.25
CA ARG A 419 -20.22 10.40 17.21
C ARG A 419 -19.89 11.88 17.42
N PHE A 420 -19.58 12.59 16.35
CA PHE A 420 -19.38 14.04 16.38
C PHE A 420 -20.58 14.75 15.78
N GLU A 421 -21.07 15.80 16.43
CA GLU A 421 -22.03 16.71 15.83
C GLU A 421 -21.39 17.53 14.71
N ASP A 422 -22.17 17.88 13.70
CA ASP A 422 -21.70 18.67 12.56
C ASP A 422 -21.12 20.02 13.00
N GLU A 423 -21.75 20.67 13.99
CA GLU A 423 -21.24 21.90 14.58
C GLU A 423 -19.91 21.71 15.34
N ALA A 424 -19.74 20.56 16.02
CA ALA A 424 -18.49 20.22 16.68
C ALA A 424 -17.34 20.07 15.67
N VAL A 425 -17.59 19.39 14.54
CA VAL A 425 -16.57 19.22 13.48
C VAL A 425 -16.21 20.56 12.84
N ARG A 426 -17.18 21.44 12.59
CA ARG A 426 -16.91 22.80 12.10
C ARG A 426 -16.09 23.61 13.10
N GLU A 427 -16.36 23.45 14.39
CA GLU A 427 -15.63 24.12 15.46
C GLU A 427 -14.17 23.65 15.52
N ILE A 428 -13.93 22.34 15.44
CA ILE A 428 -12.58 21.76 15.34
C ILE A 428 -11.81 22.35 14.15
N ALA A 429 -12.45 22.41 12.98
CA ALA A 429 -11.85 22.96 11.76
C ALA A 429 -11.51 24.45 11.89
N ARG A 430 -12.38 25.23 12.54
CA ARG A 430 -12.14 26.65 12.86
C ARG A 430 -10.93 26.80 13.78
N ILE A 431 -10.89 26.06 14.89
CA ILE A 431 -9.80 26.11 15.87
C ILE A 431 -8.47 25.74 15.21
N ALA A 432 -8.44 24.71 14.36
CA ALA A 432 -7.24 24.32 13.64
C ALA A 432 -6.69 25.44 12.73
N GLU A 433 -7.57 26.16 12.03
CA GLU A 433 -7.20 27.32 11.23
C GLU A 433 -6.68 28.48 12.08
N ASP A 434 -7.37 28.79 13.19
CA ASP A 434 -7.00 29.88 14.10
C ASP A 434 -5.62 29.62 14.74
N VAL A 435 -5.35 28.38 15.20
CA VAL A 435 -4.05 27.99 15.78
C VAL A 435 -2.93 28.02 14.74
N ASN A 436 -3.17 27.50 13.52
CA ASN A 436 -2.19 27.55 12.44
C ASN A 436 -1.82 28.99 12.03
N ARG A 437 -2.73 29.96 12.24
CA ARG A 437 -2.47 31.38 12.00
C ARG A 437 -1.73 32.05 13.16
N ALA A 438 -2.02 31.66 14.39
CA ALA A 438 -1.49 32.30 15.59
C ALA A 438 -0.07 31.83 15.98
N VAL A 439 0.29 30.57 15.68
CA VAL A 439 1.55 29.96 16.10
C VAL A 439 2.42 29.60 14.88
N GLU A 440 2.48 28.31 14.53
CA GLU A 440 3.20 27.78 13.39
C GLU A 440 2.23 26.98 12.52
N ASN A 441 2.24 27.25 11.22
CA ASN A 441 1.36 26.58 10.28
C ASN A 441 1.92 25.21 9.90
N ILE A 442 1.41 24.18 10.58
CA ILE A 442 1.70 22.77 10.28
C ILE A 442 0.63 22.12 9.37
N GLY A 443 -0.32 22.93 8.87
CA GLY A 443 -1.41 22.52 7.99
C GLY A 443 -2.36 21.50 8.63
N ALA A 444 -2.78 20.50 7.87
CA ALA A 444 -3.72 19.47 8.34
C ALA A 444 -3.19 18.61 9.49
N ARG A 445 -1.88 18.59 9.75
CA ARG A 445 -1.28 17.84 10.86
C ARG A 445 -1.83 18.30 12.22
N ARG A 446 -2.21 19.58 12.32
CA ARG A 446 -2.86 20.20 13.48
C ARG A 446 -4.13 19.48 13.92
N LEU A 447 -4.85 18.85 12.99
CA LEU A 447 -6.08 18.13 13.31
C LEU A 447 -5.82 16.90 14.20
N HIS A 448 -4.62 16.30 14.14
CA HIS A 448 -4.29 15.13 14.96
C HIS A 448 -4.25 15.49 16.44
N THR A 449 -3.47 16.50 16.78
CA THR A 449 -3.27 16.92 18.17
C THR A 449 -4.55 17.49 18.76
N ILE A 450 -5.32 18.25 17.97
CA ILE A 450 -6.64 18.74 18.40
C ILE A 450 -7.60 17.58 18.69
N LEU A 451 -7.71 16.60 17.79
CA LEU A 451 -8.63 15.48 17.99
C LEU A 451 -8.24 14.61 19.18
N GLU A 452 -6.95 14.30 19.31
CA GLU A 452 -6.44 13.50 20.43
C GLU A 452 -6.82 14.14 21.77
N ARG A 453 -6.68 15.47 21.88
CA ARG A 453 -7.07 16.22 23.08
C ARG A 453 -8.57 16.19 23.38
N ILE A 454 -9.41 16.16 22.35
CA ILE A 454 -10.87 16.11 22.52
C ILE A 454 -11.30 14.74 23.02
N VAL A 455 -10.69 13.67 22.51
CA VAL A 455 -11.09 12.28 22.82
C VAL A 455 -10.34 11.69 24.01
N GLU A 456 -9.32 12.37 24.55
CA GLU A 456 -8.44 11.90 25.63
C GLU A 456 -9.20 11.28 26.81
N ASP A 457 -10.12 12.01 27.44
CA ASP A 457 -10.90 11.50 28.58
C ASP A 457 -11.77 10.30 28.18
N VAL A 458 -12.41 10.37 27.02
CA VAL A 458 -13.26 9.28 26.52
C VAL A 458 -12.44 8.02 26.28
N SER A 459 -11.23 8.18 25.74
CA SER A 459 -10.28 7.09 25.49
C SER A 459 -9.77 6.49 26.81
N PHE A 460 -9.52 7.33 27.82
CA PHE A 460 -9.09 6.88 29.14
C PHE A 460 -10.19 6.12 29.90
N ASP A 461 -11.41 6.65 29.87
CA ASP A 461 -12.56 6.11 30.61
C ASP A 461 -13.28 4.95 29.87
N ALA A 462 -12.96 4.72 28.59
CA ALA A 462 -13.66 3.75 27.74
C ALA A 462 -13.79 2.34 28.36
N PRO A 463 -12.75 1.73 28.95
CA PRO A 463 -12.87 0.41 29.56
C PRO A 463 -13.84 0.39 30.75
N GLU A 464 -13.89 1.47 31.54
CA GLU A 464 -14.77 1.56 32.71
C GLU A 464 -16.22 1.80 32.28
N LEU A 465 -16.45 2.69 31.31
CA LEU A 465 -17.77 3.04 30.78
C LEU A 465 -18.49 1.85 30.15
N THR A 466 -17.73 0.97 29.48
CA THR A 466 -18.28 -0.21 28.79
C THR A 466 -18.21 -1.48 29.62
N ASN A 467 -17.73 -1.39 30.87
CA ASN A 467 -17.47 -2.54 31.74
C ASN A 467 -16.62 -3.59 31.01
N ASN A 468 -15.44 -3.17 30.56
CA ASN A 468 -14.48 -3.92 29.74
C ASN A 468 -15.10 -4.50 28.46
N GLY A 469 -15.86 -3.68 27.72
CA GLY A 469 -16.46 -4.05 26.43
C GLY A 469 -17.72 -4.92 26.52
N THR A 470 -18.29 -5.12 27.71
CA THR A 470 -19.53 -5.91 27.89
C THR A 470 -20.80 -5.10 27.62
N LYS A 471 -20.69 -3.76 27.56
CA LYS A 471 -21.80 -2.84 27.30
C LYS A 471 -21.44 -1.87 26.19
N ALA A 472 -22.30 -1.76 25.18
CA ALA A 472 -22.20 -0.71 24.19
C ALA A 472 -22.66 0.64 24.77
N VAL A 473 -21.84 1.68 24.57
CA VAL A 473 -22.13 3.06 24.98
C VAL A 473 -21.97 3.97 23.77
N GLU A 474 -22.92 4.88 23.55
CA GLU A 474 -22.80 5.93 22.53
C GLU A 474 -22.42 7.24 23.19
N ILE A 475 -21.36 7.88 22.69
CA ILE A 475 -20.87 9.18 23.16
C ILE A 475 -20.95 10.17 22.01
N VAL A 476 -21.68 11.25 22.23
CA VAL A 476 -21.83 12.34 21.26
C VAL A 476 -20.95 13.52 21.69
N VAL A 477 -20.03 13.91 20.83
CA VAL A 477 -19.17 15.09 21.00
C VAL A 477 -19.89 16.31 20.43
N THR A 478 -20.24 17.22 21.34
CA THR A 478 -20.93 18.48 21.08
C THR A 478 -19.95 19.63 20.89
N LYS A 479 -20.43 20.74 20.32
CA LYS A 479 -19.63 21.97 20.18
C LYS A 479 -19.17 22.51 21.54
N GLU A 480 -20.03 22.46 22.55
CA GLU A 480 -19.75 22.93 23.91
C GLU A 480 -18.61 22.14 24.54
N GLN A 481 -18.58 20.81 24.34
CA GLN A 481 -17.48 19.97 24.82
C GLN A 481 -16.16 20.30 24.11
N VAL A 482 -16.19 20.54 22.79
CA VAL A 482 -15.00 21.00 22.04
C VAL A 482 -14.48 22.32 22.61
N LEU A 483 -15.37 23.28 22.85
CA LEU A 483 -15.01 24.58 23.44
C LEU A 483 -14.53 24.46 24.89
N GLN A 484 -15.08 23.55 25.69
CA GLN A 484 -14.62 23.32 27.05
C GLN A 484 -13.22 22.71 27.07
N LYS A 485 -12.95 21.75 26.17
CA LYS A 485 -11.65 21.07 26.06
C LYS A 485 -10.55 21.93 25.48
N LEU A 486 -10.91 22.82 24.54
CA LEU A 486 -9.95 23.61 23.78
C LEU A 486 -10.00 25.12 24.08
N GLY A 487 -10.97 25.58 24.87
CA GLY A 487 -11.19 27.00 25.15
C GLY A 487 -10.03 27.65 25.89
N ASP A 488 -9.42 26.92 26.83
CA ASP A 488 -8.22 27.38 27.53
C ASP A 488 -7.02 27.48 26.60
N LEU A 489 -6.93 26.61 25.58
CA LEU A 489 -5.84 26.63 24.58
C LEU A 489 -5.89 27.88 23.69
N LEU A 490 -7.07 28.49 23.49
CA LEU A 490 -7.23 29.67 22.64
C LEU A 490 -6.85 30.99 23.32
N GLN A 491 -6.49 30.97 24.62
CA GLN A 491 -6.04 32.18 25.30
C GLN A 491 -4.62 32.57 24.84
N LYS A 492 -4.49 33.80 24.34
CA LYS A 492 -3.31 34.35 23.63
C LYS A 492 -1.94 34.18 24.32
N GLN A 493 -1.88 33.87 25.62
CA GLN A 493 -0.63 33.83 26.38
C GLN A 493 0.01 32.43 26.50
N ASP A 494 -0.70 31.35 26.16
CA ASP A 494 -0.17 29.98 26.32
C ASP A 494 -0.16 29.12 25.03
N LEU A 495 -0.67 29.63 23.91
CA LEU A 495 -0.71 28.93 22.61
C LEU A 495 0.64 28.39 22.13
N SER A 496 1.76 29.05 22.48
CA SER A 496 3.11 28.61 22.14
C SER A 496 3.73 27.61 23.14
N ARG A 497 3.13 27.46 24.33
CA ARG A 497 3.61 26.52 25.37
C ARG A 497 3.00 25.14 25.23
N TYR A 498 1.79 25.06 24.68
CA TYR A 498 1.15 23.77 24.40
C TYR A 498 1.68 23.23 23.08
N VAL A 499 2.41 22.11 23.17
CA VAL A 499 2.85 21.30 22.02
C VAL A 499 1.60 20.70 21.39
N LEU A 500 0.97 21.44 20.49
CA LEU A 500 -0.07 20.97 19.58
C LEU A 500 0.48 20.94 18.16
#